data_AF-A0A9X1NFJ4-F1
#
_entry.id   AF-A0A9X1NFJ4-F1
#
_cell.length_a   1.000
_cell.length_b   1.000
_cell.length_c   1.000
_cell.angle_alpha   90.00
_cell.angle_beta   90.00
_cell.angle_gamma   90.00
#
_symmetry.space_group_name_H-M   'P 1'
#
loop_
_entity.id
_entity.type
_entity.pdbx_description
1 polymer ?
#
loop_
_entity_poly.entity_id
_entity_poly.type
_entity_poly.pdbx_seq_one_letter_code
_entity_poly.pdbx_strand_id
1 'polypeptide(L)'
;MPDLRDLMNEAVADITTTGQPAPELDLARARKAARTRRNRLAFVPAGLAAAAAGVLAFSMLGGSSGEPAAPQATATSTAAIALVSYTGDQPVGFTIDRVPDGWEVQGLTVTSLVVAPVGAKNQDANEFEGKILISKANELEVSSDRSEARPLKVGDVEATRFTYDSEWSEEGGSRPGPDASAGLLVPDGDGFLLFQIPSELKWDDATMVAFAEGVHLTGDAVPAQG
;
A
#
# COMPACT_ATOMS: atom_id res chain seq x y z
N MET A 1 -49.99 -12.19 9.12
CA MET A 1 -48.80 -11.34 8.91
C MET A 1 -48.28 -11.00 10.30
N PRO A 2 -47.05 -11.37 10.67
CA PRO A 2 -46.48 -10.99 11.96
C PRO A 2 -46.41 -9.47 12.08
N ASP A 3 -46.71 -8.94 13.27
CA ASP A 3 -46.58 -7.52 13.58
C ASP A 3 -45.08 -7.15 13.61
N LEU A 4 -44.74 -5.96 13.09
CA LEU A 4 -43.38 -5.42 13.13
C LEU A 4 -42.84 -5.36 14.57
N ARG A 5 -43.74 -5.16 15.54
CA ARG A 5 -43.41 -5.16 16.98
C ARG A 5 -42.97 -6.53 17.50
N ASP A 6 -43.53 -7.62 16.97
CA ASP A 6 -43.15 -8.97 17.37
C ASP A 6 -41.75 -9.30 16.85
N LEU A 7 -41.46 -8.92 15.59
CA LEU A 7 -40.12 -9.07 15.00
C LEU A 7 -39.05 -8.25 15.74
N MET A 8 -39.39 -7.04 16.21
CA MET A 8 -38.45 -6.22 16.96
C MET A 8 -38.19 -6.76 18.37
N ASN A 9 -39.22 -7.28 19.05
CA ASN A 9 -39.04 -7.86 20.38
C ASN A 9 -38.23 -9.16 20.33
N GLU A 10 -38.39 -9.96 19.27
CA GLU A 10 -37.60 -11.18 19.07
C GLU A 10 -36.12 -10.87 18.76
N ALA A 11 -35.85 -9.86 17.93
CA ALA A 11 -34.48 -9.41 17.66
C ALA A 11 -33.75 -8.85 18.91
N VAL A 12 -34.48 -8.16 19.80
CA VAL A 12 -33.88 -7.64 21.05
C VAL A 12 -33.64 -8.75 22.08
N ALA A 13 -34.47 -9.78 22.10
CA ALA A 13 -34.28 -10.95 22.97
C ALA A 13 -33.07 -11.81 22.55
N ASP A 14 -32.75 -11.84 21.24
CA ASP A 14 -31.62 -12.62 20.72
C ASP A 14 -30.26 -11.97 21.04
N ILE A 15 -30.21 -10.62 21.08
CA ILE A 15 -29.01 -9.84 21.46
C ILE A 15 -28.63 -10.03 22.93
N THR A 16 -29.60 -10.38 23.80
CA THR A 16 -29.34 -10.56 25.24
C THR A 16 -28.90 -11.98 25.60
N THR A 17 -29.01 -12.95 24.68
CA THR A 17 -28.70 -14.37 24.95
C THR A 17 -27.28 -14.76 24.51
N THR A 18 -26.65 -14.00 23.61
CA THR A 18 -25.23 -14.17 23.28
C THR A 18 -24.36 -13.44 24.31
N GLY A 19 -23.62 -14.21 25.11
CA GLY A 19 -22.83 -13.73 26.25
C GLY A 19 -22.02 -12.47 25.93
N GLN A 20 -22.35 -11.39 26.64
CA GLN A 20 -21.68 -10.10 26.56
C GLN A 20 -20.16 -10.26 26.74
N PRO A 21 -19.32 -9.90 25.75
CA PRO A 21 -17.90 -9.74 25.99
C PRO A 21 -17.68 -8.52 26.90
N ALA A 22 -16.94 -8.70 28.00
CA ALA A 22 -16.75 -7.68 29.02
C ALA A 22 -16.15 -6.40 28.40
N PRO A 23 -16.90 -5.28 28.29
CA PRO A 23 -16.45 -4.06 27.60
C PRO A 23 -15.24 -3.40 28.28
N GLU A 24 -14.99 -3.76 29.54
CA GLU A 24 -13.88 -3.26 30.35
C GLU A 24 -12.51 -3.77 29.84
N LEU A 25 -12.45 -4.98 29.30
CA LEU A 25 -11.23 -5.58 28.76
C LEU A 25 -10.77 -4.87 27.49
N ASP A 26 -11.72 -4.41 26.68
CA ASP A 26 -11.45 -3.71 25.43
C ASP A 26 -11.06 -2.24 25.68
N LEU A 27 -11.73 -1.58 26.64
CA LEU A 27 -11.33 -0.25 27.09
C LEU A 27 -9.95 -0.22 27.74
N ALA A 28 -9.57 -1.27 28.47
CA ALA A 28 -8.22 -1.39 29.03
C ALA A 28 -7.16 -1.51 27.93
N ARG A 29 -7.45 -2.28 26.86
CA ARG A 29 -6.57 -2.44 25.70
C ARG A 29 -6.42 -1.13 24.93
N ALA A 30 -7.52 -0.42 24.68
CA ALA A 30 -7.51 0.88 24.01
C ALA A 30 -6.72 1.94 24.80
N ARG A 31 -6.90 2.00 26.13
CA ARG A 31 -6.14 2.91 27.01
C ARG A 31 -4.65 2.59 27.03
N LYS A 32 -4.27 1.31 26.99
CA LYS A 32 -2.86 0.89 26.91
C LYS A 32 -2.22 1.35 25.60
N ALA A 33 -2.91 1.19 24.46
CA ALA A 33 -2.42 1.64 23.16
C ALA A 33 -2.22 3.17 23.09
N ALA A 34 -3.17 3.95 23.62
CA ALA A 34 -3.09 5.41 23.65
C ALA A 34 -1.93 5.94 24.53
N ARG A 35 -1.62 5.25 25.65
CA ARG A 35 -0.55 5.65 26.56
C ARG A 35 0.85 5.43 25.97
N THR A 36 1.03 4.38 25.15
CA THR A 36 2.30 4.09 24.47
C THR A 36 2.65 5.15 23.43
N ARG A 37 1.65 5.70 22.70
CA ARG A 37 1.87 6.77 21.73
C ARG A 37 2.33 8.08 22.40
N ARG A 38 1.82 8.39 23.59
CA ARG A 38 2.18 9.63 24.31
C ARG A 38 3.61 9.68 24.83
N ASN A 39 4.21 8.52 25.13
CA ASN A 39 5.59 8.47 25.66
C ASN A 39 6.68 8.53 24.59
N ARG A 40 6.33 8.43 23.29
CA ARG A 40 7.30 8.48 22.18
C ARG A 40 7.60 9.89 21.67
N LEU A 41 6.85 10.91 22.10
CA LEU A 41 7.04 12.30 21.68
C LEU A 41 7.92 13.14 22.64
N ALA A 42 8.55 12.53 23.64
CA ALA A 42 9.28 13.26 24.69
C ALA A 42 10.82 13.09 24.67
N PHE A 43 11.41 12.68 23.55
CA PHE A 43 12.88 12.64 23.41
C PHE A 43 13.34 13.23 22.08
N VAL A 44 13.64 14.53 22.08
CA VAL A 44 14.52 15.17 21.09
C VAL A 44 15.75 15.68 21.84
N PRO A 45 16.88 14.97 21.84
CA PRO A 45 18.15 15.56 22.23
C PRO A 45 18.65 16.50 21.13
N ALA A 46 19.08 17.68 21.54
CA ALA A 46 19.74 18.68 20.72
C ALA A 46 21.21 18.32 20.43
N GLY A 47 21.71 18.72 19.25
CA GLY A 47 23.14 18.71 18.86
C GLY A 47 23.38 17.94 17.57
N LEU A 48 24.26 18.31 16.64
CA LEU A 48 25.27 19.38 16.59
C LEU A 48 25.71 19.56 15.11
N ALA A 49 26.28 20.72 14.80
CA ALA A 49 26.66 21.23 13.49
C ALA A 49 27.83 20.51 12.77
N ALA A 50 27.97 20.79 11.46
CA ALA A 50 29.17 21.41 10.83
C ALA A 50 29.64 20.78 9.49
N ALA A 51 29.96 21.70 8.58
CA ALA A 51 30.44 21.60 7.20
C ALA A 51 31.66 20.70 6.94
N ALA A 52 31.82 20.29 5.67
CA ALA A 52 33.14 20.23 5.03
C ALA A 52 33.02 20.34 3.49
N ALA A 53 33.77 21.29 2.95
CA ALA A 53 34.02 21.52 1.54
C ALA A 53 34.94 20.45 0.93
N GLY A 54 34.79 20.19 -0.37
CA GLY A 54 35.72 19.39 -1.17
C GLY A 54 35.75 19.89 -2.62
N VAL A 55 36.71 20.78 -2.91
CA VAL A 55 37.12 21.16 -4.26
C VAL A 55 38.19 20.17 -4.73
N LEU A 56 38.19 19.78 -6.02
CA LEU A 56 39.36 19.80 -6.93
C LEU A 56 39.08 18.96 -8.20
N ALA A 57 39.01 19.63 -9.36
CA ALA A 57 39.54 19.10 -10.62
C ALA A 57 39.93 20.30 -11.52
N PHE A 58 41.14 20.23 -12.07
CA PHE A 58 41.88 21.31 -12.73
C PHE A 58 42.02 21.02 -14.24
N SER A 59 42.15 22.09 -15.05
CA SER A 59 42.58 22.17 -16.48
C SER A 59 41.52 21.84 -17.55
N MET A 60 41.34 22.59 -18.65
CA MET A 60 42.32 23.31 -19.48
C MET A 60 41.77 24.61 -20.08
N LEU A 61 42.68 25.55 -20.35
CA LEU A 61 42.49 26.71 -21.24
C LEU A 61 42.32 26.25 -22.69
N GLY A 62 41.38 26.87 -23.42
CA GLY A 62 41.27 26.82 -24.88
C GLY A 62 40.16 27.77 -25.35
N GLY A 63 40.49 28.76 -26.19
CA GLY A 63 39.64 29.92 -26.44
C GLY A 63 38.56 29.77 -27.53
N SER A 64 37.98 30.94 -27.81
CA SER A 64 37.15 31.35 -28.97
C SER A 64 35.66 30.96 -29.03
N SER A 65 34.84 32.01 -28.87
CA SER A 65 33.60 32.36 -29.61
C SER A 65 32.39 31.41 -29.61
N GLY A 66 31.35 31.84 -28.89
CA GLY A 66 29.95 31.88 -29.35
C GLY A 66 29.15 30.58 -29.35
N GLU A 67 28.36 30.36 -28.31
CA GLU A 67 27.01 29.73 -28.36
C GLU A 67 26.39 29.79 -26.93
N PRO A 68 25.12 30.16 -26.72
CA PRO A 68 24.49 30.05 -25.40
C PRO A 68 24.21 28.58 -25.09
N ALA A 69 25.02 27.99 -24.19
CA ALA A 69 24.81 26.65 -23.67
C ALA A 69 23.54 26.60 -22.81
N ALA A 70 22.53 25.87 -23.29
CA ALA A 70 21.38 25.48 -22.49
C ALA A 70 21.84 24.56 -21.33
N PRO A 71 21.29 24.69 -20.11
CA PRO A 71 21.59 23.76 -19.03
C PRO A 71 21.00 22.39 -19.38
N GLN A 72 21.87 21.44 -19.71
CA GLN A 72 21.52 20.03 -19.81
C GLN A 72 21.33 19.50 -18.38
N ALA A 73 20.12 19.64 -17.85
CA ALA A 73 19.70 18.92 -16.66
C ALA A 73 19.75 17.42 -16.98
N THR A 74 20.78 16.74 -16.50
CA THR A 74 20.88 15.29 -16.51
C THR A 74 19.90 14.77 -15.46
N ALA A 75 18.62 14.69 -15.83
CA ALA A 75 17.64 13.94 -15.07
C ALA A 75 18.08 12.47 -15.11
N THR A 76 18.66 11.99 -14.01
CA THR A 76 18.92 10.56 -13.83
C THR A 76 17.56 9.89 -13.67
N SER A 77 16.99 9.43 -14.78
CA SER A 77 15.78 8.62 -14.76
C SER A 77 16.10 7.30 -14.06
N THR A 78 15.58 7.10 -12.86
CA THR A 78 15.64 5.81 -12.18
C THR A 78 14.68 4.88 -12.91
N ALA A 79 15.19 3.80 -13.50
CA ALA A 79 14.40 2.87 -14.30
C ALA A 79 13.35 2.14 -13.45
N ALA A 80 12.22 1.78 -14.07
CA ALA A 80 11.20 0.95 -13.44
C ALA A 80 11.72 -0.46 -13.15
N ILE A 81 11.33 -1.03 -12.02
CA ILE A 81 11.72 -2.40 -11.64
C ILE A 81 10.95 -3.40 -12.50
N ALA A 82 11.62 -4.37 -13.11
CA ALA A 82 10.98 -5.35 -13.98
C ALA A 82 10.20 -6.41 -13.18
N LEU A 83 9.21 -7.05 -13.80
CA LEU A 83 8.58 -8.27 -13.28
C LEU A 83 9.39 -9.51 -13.71
N VAL A 84 9.59 -10.43 -12.79
CA VAL A 84 10.26 -11.72 -13.02
C VAL A 84 9.38 -12.87 -12.54
N SER A 85 9.57 -14.06 -13.11
CA SER A 85 8.83 -15.26 -12.68
C SER A 85 9.07 -15.55 -11.21
N TYR A 86 7.99 -15.74 -10.46
CA TYR A 86 8.06 -16.18 -9.08
C TYR A 86 8.42 -17.66 -9.03
N THR A 87 9.40 -18.02 -8.20
CA THR A 87 9.93 -19.38 -8.09
C THR A 87 9.94 -19.91 -6.66
N GLY A 88 9.43 -19.12 -5.70
CA GLY A 88 9.27 -19.53 -4.32
C GLY A 88 8.00 -20.36 -4.10
N ASP A 89 7.78 -20.75 -2.85
CA ASP A 89 6.56 -21.46 -2.45
C ASP A 89 5.33 -20.59 -2.63
N GLN A 90 4.26 -21.16 -3.18
CA GLN A 90 3.00 -20.43 -3.36
C GLN A 90 2.32 -20.25 -1.99
N PRO A 91 1.97 -19.01 -1.62
CA PRO A 91 1.31 -18.74 -0.34
C PRO A 91 -0.09 -19.37 -0.29
N VAL A 92 -0.53 -19.85 0.87
CA VAL A 92 -1.90 -20.35 1.05
C VAL A 92 -2.90 -19.25 0.68
N GLY A 93 -3.97 -19.61 -0.04
CA GLY A 93 -4.99 -18.64 -0.46
C GLY A 93 -4.67 -17.91 -1.77
N PHE A 94 -3.42 -17.92 -2.25
CA PHE A 94 -3.05 -17.21 -3.47
C PHE A 94 -2.11 -18.03 -4.36
N THR A 95 -2.14 -17.78 -5.66
CA THR A 95 -1.03 -18.12 -6.55
C THR A 95 -0.52 -16.86 -7.23
N ILE A 96 0.80 -16.79 -7.40
CA ILE A 96 1.50 -15.66 -8.00
C ILE A 96 2.45 -16.18 -9.08
N ASP A 97 2.32 -15.64 -10.28
CA ASP A 97 3.17 -15.98 -11.42
C ASP A 97 4.47 -15.18 -11.43
N ARG A 98 4.40 -13.90 -11.01
CA ARG A 98 5.50 -12.94 -11.11
C ARG A 98 5.56 -12.01 -9.92
N VAL A 99 6.78 -11.58 -9.58
CA VAL A 99 7.08 -10.57 -8.57
C VAL A 99 8.06 -9.55 -9.14
N PRO A 100 8.21 -8.35 -8.55
CA PRO A 100 9.28 -7.45 -8.96
C PRO A 100 10.66 -8.09 -8.81
N ASP A 101 11.60 -7.74 -9.68
CA ASP A 101 12.98 -8.23 -9.60
C ASP A 101 13.62 -7.82 -8.27
N GLY A 102 14.23 -8.80 -7.58
CA GLY A 102 14.78 -8.61 -6.24
C GLY A 102 13.74 -8.56 -5.11
N TRP A 103 12.52 -9.03 -5.34
CA TRP A 103 11.46 -9.10 -4.32
C TRP A 103 11.04 -10.55 -4.02
N GLU A 104 10.51 -10.75 -2.82
CA GLU A 104 10.04 -12.04 -2.31
C GLU A 104 8.65 -11.93 -1.68
N VAL A 105 7.93 -13.05 -1.66
CA VAL A 105 6.72 -13.16 -0.82
C VAL A 105 7.18 -13.20 0.64
N GLN A 106 6.87 -12.15 1.38
CA GLN A 106 7.23 -12.04 2.78
C GLN A 106 6.27 -12.81 3.68
N GLY A 107 5.02 -12.99 3.23
CA GLY A 107 4.06 -13.85 3.89
C GLY A 107 2.62 -13.40 3.73
N LEU A 108 1.78 -13.98 4.57
CA LEU A 108 0.36 -13.67 4.68
C LEU A 108 0.10 -12.96 6.01
N THR A 109 -0.74 -11.94 5.98
CA THR A 109 -1.50 -11.52 7.15
C THR A 109 -2.78 -12.37 7.24
N VAL A 110 -3.68 -12.05 8.17
CA VAL A 110 -4.98 -12.72 8.27
C VAL A 110 -5.81 -12.54 6.98
N THR A 111 -5.51 -11.53 6.16
CA THR A 111 -6.40 -11.03 5.09
C THR A 111 -5.69 -10.71 3.78
N SER A 112 -4.36 -10.74 3.80
CA SER A 112 -3.56 -10.12 2.74
C SER A 112 -2.26 -10.87 2.51
N LEU A 113 -1.82 -10.86 1.27
CA LEU A 113 -0.51 -11.29 0.82
C LEU A 113 0.42 -10.06 0.75
N VAL A 114 1.63 -10.21 1.26
CA VAL A 114 2.64 -9.16 1.29
C VAL A 114 3.89 -9.59 0.52
N VAL A 115 4.29 -8.76 -0.44
CA VAL A 115 5.52 -8.94 -1.23
C VAL A 115 6.46 -7.78 -0.92
N ALA A 116 7.71 -8.07 -0.60
CA ALA A 116 8.69 -7.10 -0.13
C ALA A 116 10.03 -7.25 -0.86
N PRO A 117 10.90 -6.22 -0.87
CA PRO A 117 12.27 -6.38 -1.32
C PRO A 117 12.98 -7.48 -0.51
N VAL A 118 13.77 -8.30 -1.18
CA VAL A 118 14.61 -9.31 -0.52
C VAL A 118 15.50 -8.62 0.51
N GLY A 119 15.49 -9.13 1.74
CA GLY A 119 16.27 -8.55 2.84
C GLY A 119 15.73 -7.22 3.37
N ALA A 120 14.44 -6.91 3.14
CA ALA A 120 13.77 -5.78 3.76
C ALA A 120 14.09 -5.72 5.27
N LYS A 121 14.47 -4.53 5.76
CA LYS A 121 14.83 -4.36 7.19
C LYS A 121 13.67 -4.74 8.12
N ASN A 122 12.46 -4.49 7.66
CA ASN A 122 11.24 -4.80 8.37
C ASN A 122 10.60 -6.07 7.81
N GLN A 123 10.57 -7.10 8.65
CA GLN A 123 10.03 -8.42 8.34
C GLN A 123 8.59 -8.63 8.85
N ASP A 124 7.98 -7.62 9.48
CA ASP A 124 6.58 -7.69 9.90
C ASP A 124 5.64 -7.54 8.69
N ALA A 125 4.86 -8.58 8.40
CA ALA A 125 3.87 -8.58 7.34
C ALA A 125 2.70 -7.60 7.60
N ASN A 126 2.55 -7.05 8.81
CA ASN A 126 1.54 -6.03 9.14
C ASN A 126 2.02 -4.59 8.94
N GLU A 127 3.26 -4.39 8.53
CA GLU A 127 3.81 -3.08 8.18
C GLU A 127 4.08 -3.03 6.67
N PHE A 128 3.36 -2.16 5.95
CA PHE A 128 3.27 -2.18 4.49
C PHE A 128 4.15 -1.15 3.77
N GLU A 129 4.88 -0.32 4.52
CA GLU A 129 5.73 0.72 3.93
C GLU A 129 6.80 0.11 3.03
N GLY A 130 6.84 0.56 1.76
CA GLY A 130 7.76 0.05 0.75
C GLY A 130 7.48 -1.40 0.32
N LYS A 131 6.27 -1.93 0.56
CA LYS A 131 5.85 -3.29 0.19
C LYS A 131 4.63 -3.25 -0.71
N ILE A 132 4.46 -4.31 -1.49
CA ILE A 132 3.21 -4.56 -2.21
C ILE A 132 2.26 -5.28 -1.26
N LEU A 133 1.03 -4.79 -1.19
CA LEU A 133 -0.06 -5.43 -0.47
C LEU A 133 -1.11 -5.90 -1.46
N ILE A 134 -1.53 -7.16 -1.34
CA ILE A 134 -2.63 -7.76 -2.08
C ILE A 134 -3.66 -8.24 -1.07
N SER A 135 -4.87 -7.70 -1.11
CA SER A 135 -5.92 -8.06 -0.15
C SER A 135 -7.21 -8.45 -0.85
N LYS A 136 -7.89 -9.48 -0.35
CA LYS A 136 -9.28 -9.76 -0.74
C LYS A 136 -10.20 -8.86 0.09
N ALA A 137 -11.08 -8.12 -0.56
CA ALA A 137 -12.09 -7.27 0.07
C ALA A 137 -13.49 -7.71 -0.37
N ASN A 138 -14.40 -7.94 0.57
CA ASN A 138 -15.79 -8.33 0.27
C ASN A 138 -16.70 -7.13 0.00
N GLU A 139 -16.39 -6.00 0.62
CA GLU A 139 -17.09 -4.76 0.38
C GLU A 139 -16.08 -3.76 -0.19
N LEU A 140 -16.60 -2.89 -1.07
CA LEU A 140 -15.86 -1.75 -1.56
C LEU A 140 -15.69 -0.79 -0.38
N GLU A 141 -14.73 -1.03 0.52
CA GLU A 141 -14.19 0.02 1.39
C GLU A 141 -13.42 0.99 0.50
N VAL A 142 -14.19 1.76 -0.27
CA VAL A 142 -13.71 2.96 -0.94
C VAL A 142 -13.54 3.97 0.17
N SER A 143 -12.36 3.94 0.79
CA SER A 143 -11.87 5.14 1.45
C SER A 143 -12.10 6.32 0.51
N SER A 144 -12.63 7.40 1.05
CA SER A 144 -12.85 8.69 0.40
C SER A 144 -11.58 9.30 -0.21
N ASP A 145 -10.42 8.71 0.04
CA ASP A 145 -9.10 9.29 -0.22
C ASP A 145 -8.49 8.79 -1.56
N ARG A 146 -9.30 8.17 -2.42
CA ARG A 146 -8.88 7.71 -3.75
C ARG A 146 -8.92 8.85 -4.76
N SER A 147 -7.80 9.55 -4.89
CA SER A 147 -7.62 10.56 -5.94
C SER A 147 -7.37 9.89 -7.30
N GLU A 148 -7.74 10.58 -8.38
CA GLU A 148 -7.47 10.17 -9.77
C GLU A 148 -7.99 8.78 -10.17
N ALA A 149 -9.10 8.34 -9.54
CA ALA A 149 -9.75 7.08 -9.88
C ALA A 149 -10.16 7.06 -11.37
N ARG A 150 -9.69 6.06 -12.10
CA ARG A 150 -9.97 5.87 -13.54
C ARG A 150 -10.05 4.39 -13.91
N PRO A 151 -10.84 4.04 -14.93
CA PRO A 151 -10.93 2.65 -15.39
C PRO A 151 -9.60 2.16 -15.97
N LEU A 152 -9.33 0.89 -15.75
CA LEU A 152 -8.22 0.12 -16.33
C LEU A 152 -8.73 -1.28 -16.67
N LYS A 153 -8.12 -1.98 -17.63
CA LYS A 153 -8.49 -3.37 -17.94
C LYS A 153 -7.43 -4.33 -17.40
N VAL A 154 -7.87 -5.40 -16.75
CA VAL A 154 -7.05 -6.54 -16.30
C VAL A 154 -7.70 -7.79 -16.88
N GLY A 155 -7.07 -8.40 -17.89
CA GLY A 155 -7.73 -9.38 -18.74
C GLY A 155 -9.04 -8.86 -19.34
N ASP A 156 -10.12 -9.62 -19.13
CA ASP A 156 -11.47 -9.27 -19.58
C ASP A 156 -12.28 -8.45 -18.54
N VAL A 157 -11.68 -8.11 -17.39
CA VAL A 157 -12.37 -7.43 -16.29
C VAL A 157 -12.03 -5.94 -16.27
N GLU A 158 -13.05 -5.11 -16.01
CA GLU A 158 -12.88 -3.67 -15.75
C GLU A 158 -12.44 -3.46 -14.30
N ALA A 159 -11.20 -3.00 -14.14
CA ALA A 159 -10.58 -2.65 -12.88
C ALA A 159 -10.59 -1.12 -12.67
N THR A 160 -10.37 -0.68 -11.44
CA THR A 160 -10.23 0.75 -11.10
C THR A 160 -8.81 1.03 -10.62
N ARG A 161 -8.11 1.90 -11.34
CA ARG A 161 -6.80 2.43 -10.93
C ARG A 161 -7.00 3.75 -10.20
N PHE A 162 -6.29 3.94 -9.10
CA PHE A 162 -6.31 5.18 -8.33
C PHE A 162 -4.93 5.42 -7.70
N THR A 163 -4.76 6.57 -7.05
CA THR A 163 -3.56 6.88 -6.25
C THR A 163 -3.98 7.09 -4.80
N TYR A 164 -3.16 6.58 -3.90
CA TYR A 164 -3.27 6.90 -2.48
C TYR A 164 -2.68 8.28 -2.26
N ASP A 165 -3.46 9.15 -1.66
CA ASP A 165 -2.92 10.43 -1.25
C ASP A 165 -1.87 10.24 -0.15
N SER A 166 -0.68 10.79 -0.37
CA SER A 166 0.45 10.67 0.54
C SER A 166 0.43 11.73 1.65
N GLU A 167 -0.41 12.77 1.54
CA GLU A 167 -0.43 13.88 2.49
C GLU A 167 -1.85 14.41 2.73
N TRP A 168 -2.42 14.09 3.90
CA TRP A 168 -3.50 14.90 4.48
C TRP A 168 -2.99 16.33 4.67
N SER A 169 -3.32 17.24 3.76
CA SER A 169 -3.01 18.67 3.92
C SER A 169 -4.06 19.32 4.82
N GLU A 170 -3.63 20.10 5.83
CA GLU A 170 -4.54 20.85 6.71
C GLU A 170 -5.40 21.89 5.94
N GLU A 171 -5.03 22.22 4.69
CA GLU A 171 -5.76 23.13 3.80
C GLU A 171 -6.84 22.45 2.94
N GLY A 172 -7.18 21.18 3.20
CA GLY A 172 -8.38 20.54 2.63
C GLY A 172 -8.29 20.22 1.14
N GLY A 173 -7.08 20.12 0.61
CA GLY A 173 -6.81 19.79 -0.77
C GLY A 173 -5.61 18.84 -0.87
N SER A 174 -5.90 17.56 -1.00
CA SER A 174 -4.94 16.51 -1.21
C SER A 174 -4.66 16.34 -2.70
N ARG A 175 -3.39 16.40 -3.10
CA ARG A 175 -2.95 16.03 -4.46
C ARG A 175 -1.91 14.93 -4.32
N PRO A 176 -2.03 13.84 -5.09
CA PRO A 176 -1.04 12.77 -5.04
C PRO A 176 0.33 13.33 -5.44
N GLY A 177 1.30 13.23 -4.53
CA GLY A 177 2.68 13.59 -4.78
C GLY A 177 3.37 12.60 -5.74
N PRO A 178 4.58 12.91 -6.24
CA PRO A 178 5.33 12.02 -7.13
C PRO A 178 5.71 10.66 -6.49
N ASP A 179 5.58 10.56 -5.17
CA ASP A 179 5.88 9.37 -4.39
C ASP A 179 4.60 8.66 -3.87
N ALA A 180 3.42 9.09 -4.33
CA ALA A 180 2.15 8.46 -4.00
C ALA A 180 2.12 6.99 -4.46
N SER A 181 1.66 6.10 -3.57
CA SER A 181 1.44 4.70 -3.93
C SER A 181 0.29 4.57 -4.91
N ALA A 182 0.41 3.66 -5.88
CA ALA A 182 -0.67 3.34 -6.78
C ALA A 182 -1.61 2.29 -6.15
N GLY A 183 -2.90 2.42 -6.42
CA GLY A 183 -3.92 1.44 -6.08
C GLY A 183 -4.55 0.86 -7.34
N LEU A 184 -4.78 -0.46 -7.34
CA LEU A 184 -5.56 -1.14 -8.37
C LEU A 184 -6.60 -2.03 -7.70
N LEU A 185 -7.86 -1.85 -8.08
CA LEU A 185 -8.98 -2.65 -7.59
C LEU A 185 -9.54 -3.49 -8.73
N VAL A 186 -9.45 -4.81 -8.61
CA VAL A 186 -9.89 -5.77 -9.62
C VAL A 186 -11.09 -6.54 -9.07
N PRO A 187 -12.28 -6.48 -9.70
CA PRO A 187 -13.39 -7.34 -9.33
C PRO A 187 -13.01 -8.82 -9.38
N ASP A 188 -13.38 -9.58 -8.35
CA ASP A 188 -13.18 -11.02 -8.27
C ASP A 188 -14.37 -11.69 -7.56
N GLY A 189 -15.19 -12.43 -8.32
CA GLY A 189 -16.36 -13.11 -7.78
C GLY A 189 -17.36 -12.18 -7.10
N ASP A 190 -17.56 -12.39 -5.79
CA ASP A 190 -18.45 -11.60 -4.92
C ASP A 190 -17.75 -10.41 -4.23
N GLY A 191 -16.48 -10.16 -4.54
CA GLY A 191 -15.69 -9.08 -3.97
C GLY A 191 -14.64 -8.52 -4.92
N PHE A 192 -13.51 -8.13 -4.36
CA PHE A 192 -12.42 -7.45 -5.05
C PHE A 192 -11.06 -7.93 -4.57
N LEU A 193 -10.08 -7.89 -5.46
CA LEU A 193 -8.67 -7.84 -5.13
C LEU A 193 -8.20 -6.39 -5.13
N LEU A 194 -7.67 -5.95 -3.99
CA LEU A 194 -7.01 -4.67 -3.83
C LEU A 194 -5.50 -4.87 -3.88
N PHE A 195 -4.85 -4.16 -4.81
CA PHE A 195 -3.41 -4.06 -4.92
C PHE A 195 -2.97 -2.66 -4.49
N GLN A 196 -2.07 -2.58 -3.52
CA GLN A 196 -1.36 -1.35 -3.18
C GLN A 196 0.10 -1.52 -3.60
N ILE A 197 0.56 -0.62 -4.46
CA ILE A 197 1.83 -0.71 -5.17
C ILE A 197 2.68 0.51 -4.78
N PRO A 198 3.84 0.30 -4.15
CA PRO A 198 4.70 1.38 -3.70
C PRO A 198 5.33 2.11 -4.89
N SER A 199 5.49 3.42 -4.77
CA SER A 199 5.89 4.30 -5.89
C SER A 199 7.33 4.09 -6.34
N GLU A 200 8.16 3.45 -5.51
CA GLU A 200 9.56 3.10 -5.76
C GLU A 200 9.70 2.10 -6.91
N LEU A 201 8.66 1.31 -7.21
CA LEU A 201 8.65 0.39 -8.35
C LEU A 201 8.60 1.13 -9.69
N LYS A 202 8.10 2.37 -9.70
CA LYS A 202 7.93 3.24 -10.88
C LYS A 202 7.21 2.53 -12.04
N TRP A 203 6.27 1.65 -11.70
CA TRP A 203 5.46 0.91 -12.68
C TRP A 203 4.46 1.80 -13.39
N ASP A 204 4.32 1.55 -14.68
CA ASP A 204 3.22 2.07 -15.48
C ASP A 204 1.98 1.15 -15.38
N ASP A 205 0.86 1.58 -15.98
CA ASP A 205 -0.37 0.81 -16.00
C ASP A 205 -0.20 -0.58 -16.60
N ALA A 206 0.59 -0.72 -17.66
CA ALA A 206 0.80 -2.00 -18.33
C ALA A 206 1.51 -3.00 -17.40
N THR A 207 2.51 -2.54 -16.64
CA THR A 207 3.22 -3.38 -15.68
C THR A 207 2.33 -3.73 -14.48
N MET A 208 1.54 -2.79 -13.97
CA MET A 208 0.56 -3.07 -12.91
C MET A 208 -0.48 -4.11 -13.34
N VAL A 209 -0.99 -4.00 -14.56
CA VAL A 209 -1.93 -4.97 -15.15
C VAL A 209 -1.27 -6.34 -15.26
N ALA A 210 -0.06 -6.42 -15.83
CA ALA A 210 0.65 -7.69 -15.99
C ALA A 210 0.95 -8.38 -14.65
N PHE A 211 1.17 -7.60 -13.59
CA PHE A 211 1.30 -8.14 -12.23
C PHE A 211 -0.04 -8.67 -11.72
N ALA A 212 -1.11 -7.88 -11.82
CA ALA A 212 -2.43 -8.26 -11.33
C ALA A 212 -3.02 -9.47 -12.07
N GLU A 213 -2.79 -9.59 -13.38
CA GLU A 213 -3.20 -10.76 -14.17
C GLU A 213 -2.53 -12.05 -13.71
N GLY A 214 -1.33 -11.97 -13.13
CA GLY A 214 -0.58 -13.12 -12.62
C GLY A 214 -0.85 -13.44 -11.15
N VAL A 215 -1.85 -12.81 -10.52
CA VAL A 215 -2.24 -13.08 -9.13
C VAL A 215 -3.64 -13.68 -9.13
N HIS A 216 -3.79 -14.84 -8.51
CA HIS A 216 -5.06 -15.56 -8.44
C HIS A 216 -5.40 -15.95 -7.02
N LEU A 217 -6.68 -15.86 -6.67
CA LEU A 217 -7.20 -16.42 -5.44
C LEU A 217 -7.42 -17.92 -5.58
N THR A 218 -7.07 -18.65 -4.54
CA THR A 218 -7.45 -20.05 -4.38
C THR A 218 -8.63 -20.14 -3.42
N GLY A 219 -9.31 -21.30 -3.37
CA GLY A 219 -10.47 -21.49 -2.50
C GLY A 219 -10.21 -21.31 -1.00
N ASP A 220 -8.94 -21.28 -0.58
CA ASP A 220 -8.52 -21.13 0.82
C ASP A 220 -8.33 -19.66 1.25
N ALA A 221 -8.58 -18.69 0.36
CA ALA A 221 -8.40 -17.28 0.67
C ALA A 221 -9.46 -16.74 1.64
N VAL A 222 -9.02 -16.14 2.74
CA VAL A 222 -9.89 -15.47 3.72
C VAL A 222 -9.96 -13.96 3.41
N PRO A 223 -11.15 -13.38 3.29
CA PRO A 223 -11.31 -11.94 3.02
C PRO A 223 -10.95 -11.07 4.22
N ALA A 224 -10.56 -9.82 3.95
CA ALA A 224 -10.46 -8.78 4.96
C ALA A 224 -11.82 -8.54 5.64
N GLN A 225 -11.85 -8.64 6.96
CA GLN A 225 -12.99 -8.16 7.75
C GLN A 225 -12.86 -6.63 7.80
N GLY A 226 -13.81 -5.93 7.17
CA GLY A 226 -14.06 -4.51 7.41
C GLY A 226 -14.64 -4.29 8.81
#